data_AF-A0A319CT61-F1
#
_entry.id   AF-A0A319CT61-F1
#
_cell.length_a   1.000
_cell.length_b   1.000
_cell.length_c   1.000
_cell.angle_alpha   90.00
_cell.angle_beta   90.00
_cell.angle_gamma   90.00
#
_symmetry.space_group_name_H-M   'P 1'
#
loop_
_entity.id
_entity.type
_entity.pdbx_description
1 polymer ?
#
loop_
_entity_poly.entity_id
_entity_poly.type
_entity_poly.pdbx_seq_one_letter_code
_entity_poly.pdbx_strand_id
1 'polypeptide(L)'
;MCLAFTCRHPPCLPSSPTQPSPPTHSTTPRLLCFDVYGTLVDWETGIRSAFGPVLSQSPSPDQFTRSHLLSIYHSLEHAQQSQTPASEWPYSDLLATIHPRWVTRLGLPAPSKEESVRFGESVGSWPAFPDTVDALRRLSKYYKLVGLSNVDRESFRKTNEGSLQGFEFDSVTTARDVGSYRPDLRNFEYMLGQVGERFGVERAQVLQTAQSQFHDHFPAKKVGVAVTYTADQFQGIYRGKQYHAPDFGEVIARAHARNCHKMVLTTMTLPGAYQNLEVARQYPDTCTMTLGVHPYHAAEIYAEEGYLSKLREFGLKLRAEEKSPLVAFGEIGLDYVYLERADEETQQRAFREQLDVAVEMQLPLFLHVREACEDFVDIIGPYLARLPRGGLVHSFAGTREEMLRLVGMGFEVSVNGVAFREEEGLRMVRDIPLDRLQLETDAPWCELLVEDRIAPFLQGARDLPPARKHGRFARGQMVKGRNESCTIERVAMAVAGLKGVSLQEVAEAAWGNSVRMFGLEGR
;
A
#
# COMPACT_ATOMS: atom_id res chain seq x y z
N MET A 1 -7.96 -0.16 -2.76
CA MET A 1 -9.22 -0.64 -2.19
C MET A 1 -10.12 0.58 -2.09
N CYS A 2 -11.17 0.64 -2.91
CA CYS A 2 -12.00 1.83 -3.09
C CYS A 2 -13.49 1.51 -2.95
N LEU A 3 -14.15 2.13 -1.96
CA LEU A 3 -15.56 2.48 -2.07
C LEU A 3 -15.73 3.46 -3.24
N ALA A 4 -16.78 3.33 -4.02
CA ALA A 4 -17.00 4.13 -5.23
C ALA A 4 -18.45 4.60 -5.24
N PHE A 5 -18.69 5.90 -5.45
CA PHE A 5 -20.03 6.48 -5.30
C PHE A 5 -20.52 7.16 -6.58
N THR A 6 -21.76 6.89 -6.99
CA THR A 6 -22.37 7.40 -8.23
C THR A 6 -23.20 8.68 -8.03
N CYS A 7 -23.06 9.66 -8.93
CA CYS A 7 -23.71 10.99 -8.83
C CYS A 7 -25.21 11.03 -9.16
N ARG A 8 -25.88 12.13 -8.76
CA ARG A 8 -27.33 12.37 -8.73
C ARG A 8 -28.08 12.50 -10.07
N HIS A 9 -27.49 12.89 -11.21
CA HIS A 9 -28.24 13.09 -12.47
C HIS A 9 -27.37 12.93 -13.75
N PRO A 10 -27.95 12.57 -14.91
CA PRO A 10 -27.29 12.72 -16.22
C PRO A 10 -27.21 14.21 -16.60
N PRO A 11 -26.04 14.80 -16.87
CA PRO A 11 -25.96 16.21 -17.20
C PRO A 11 -26.32 16.47 -18.66
N CYS A 12 -27.18 17.47 -18.90
CA CYS A 12 -27.23 18.20 -20.16
C CYS A 12 -25.88 18.86 -20.43
N LEU A 13 -25.42 18.79 -21.68
CA LEU A 13 -24.15 19.37 -22.15
C LEU A 13 -24.08 20.89 -21.89
N PRO A 14 -23.10 21.39 -21.13
CA PRO A 14 -22.75 22.80 -21.13
C PRO A 14 -21.59 23.07 -22.11
N SER A 15 -21.68 24.20 -22.78
CA SER A 15 -20.66 24.81 -23.61
C SER A 15 -19.31 24.99 -22.91
N SER A 16 -18.25 24.84 -23.69
CA SER A 16 -16.82 24.88 -23.33
C SER A 16 -16.43 26.00 -22.37
N PRO A 17 -15.81 25.70 -21.21
CA PRO A 17 -15.05 26.67 -20.45
C PRO A 17 -13.62 26.76 -21.00
N THR A 18 -13.15 28.00 -21.14
CA THR A 18 -11.76 28.37 -21.42
C THR A 18 -10.79 27.70 -20.45
N GLN A 19 -9.77 27.03 -20.98
CA GLN A 19 -8.72 26.40 -20.20
C GLN A 19 -7.95 27.45 -19.39
N PRO A 20 -7.71 27.24 -18.08
CA PRO A 20 -6.70 28.01 -17.37
C PRO A 20 -5.33 27.61 -17.91
N SER A 21 -4.50 28.62 -18.21
CA SER A 21 -3.11 28.44 -18.63
C SER A 21 -2.32 27.62 -17.59
N PRO A 22 -1.50 26.65 -18.02
CA PRO A 22 -0.78 25.77 -17.11
C PRO A 22 0.27 26.53 -16.28
N PRO A 23 0.53 26.11 -15.03
CA PRO A 23 1.67 26.60 -14.27
C PRO A 23 2.98 26.28 -15.00
N THR A 24 3.88 27.26 -15.08
CA THR A 24 5.08 27.28 -15.94
C THR A 24 6.27 26.47 -15.43
N HIS A 25 6.07 25.47 -14.57
CA HIS A 25 7.15 24.58 -14.11
C HIS A 25 6.86 23.13 -14.55
N SER A 26 7.71 22.60 -15.42
CA SER A 26 7.62 21.22 -15.93
C SER A 26 7.74 20.22 -14.78
N THR A 27 6.66 19.49 -14.50
CA THR A 27 6.56 18.37 -13.54
C THR A 27 7.09 17.05 -14.09
N THR A 28 7.73 17.06 -15.25
CA THR A 28 8.29 15.85 -15.87
C THR A 28 9.61 15.51 -15.20
N PRO A 29 9.80 14.28 -14.67
CA PRO A 29 11.08 13.87 -14.10
C PRO A 29 12.21 14.03 -15.11
N ARG A 30 13.32 14.62 -14.68
CA ARG A 30 14.57 14.71 -15.46
C ARG A 30 15.66 13.80 -14.89
N LEU A 31 15.47 13.35 -13.65
CA LEU A 31 16.42 12.54 -12.90
C LEU A 31 15.71 11.41 -12.16
N LEU A 32 16.26 10.19 -12.26
CA LEU A 32 15.87 9.04 -11.47
C LEU A 32 16.96 8.77 -10.43
N CYS A 33 16.58 8.77 -9.15
CA CYS A 33 17.46 8.43 -8.05
C CYS A 33 17.15 7.00 -7.60
N PHE A 34 18.16 6.14 -7.49
CA PHE A 34 17.99 4.71 -7.18
C PHE A 34 18.54 4.36 -5.82
N ASP A 35 17.78 3.56 -5.07
CA ASP A 35 18.38 2.72 -4.04
C ASP A 35 19.12 1.54 -4.68
N VAL A 36 20.45 1.59 -4.64
CA VAL A 36 21.30 0.62 -5.34
C VAL A 36 21.12 -0.79 -4.78
N TYR A 37 21.17 -0.96 -3.46
CA TYR A 37 21.15 -2.30 -2.87
C TYR A 37 19.74 -2.85 -2.64
N GLY A 38 18.74 -2.00 -2.36
CA GLY A 38 17.37 -2.49 -2.26
C GLY A 38 16.66 -2.65 -3.59
N THR A 39 17.19 -2.12 -4.70
CA THR A 39 16.47 -2.10 -6.01
C THR A 39 17.24 -2.72 -7.16
N LEU A 40 18.55 -2.52 -7.22
CA LEU A 40 19.38 -2.93 -8.37
C LEU A 40 20.19 -4.21 -8.05
N VAL A 41 20.61 -4.35 -6.80
CA VAL A 41 21.35 -5.52 -6.30
C VAL A 41 20.38 -6.49 -5.62
N ASP A 42 20.49 -7.78 -5.91
CA ASP A 42 19.81 -8.84 -5.17
C ASP A 42 20.61 -9.14 -3.89
N TRP A 43 20.50 -8.21 -2.93
CA TRP A 43 21.22 -8.25 -1.67
C TRP A 43 20.84 -9.47 -0.83
N GLU A 44 19.58 -9.94 -0.89
CA GLU A 44 19.11 -11.11 -0.15
C GLU A 44 19.82 -12.39 -0.63
N THR A 45 19.94 -12.57 -1.94
CA THR A 45 20.71 -13.69 -2.49
C THR A 45 22.19 -13.53 -2.16
N GLY A 46 22.73 -12.32 -2.33
CA GLY A 46 24.14 -12.03 -2.06
C GLY A 46 24.55 -12.35 -0.61
N ILE A 47 23.80 -11.85 0.37
CA ILE A 47 24.12 -12.05 1.78
C ILE A 47 23.92 -13.51 2.21
N ARG A 48 22.90 -14.18 1.68
CA ARG A 48 22.68 -15.61 1.93
C ARG A 48 23.81 -16.45 1.37
N SER A 49 24.27 -16.17 0.15
CA SER A 49 25.41 -16.85 -0.47
C SER A 49 26.69 -16.62 0.34
N ALA A 50 26.91 -15.40 0.84
CA ALA A 50 28.04 -15.08 1.71
C ALA A 50 27.98 -15.82 3.06
N PHE A 51 26.77 -16.05 3.58
CA PHE A 51 26.54 -16.79 4.83
C PHE A 51 26.57 -18.33 4.65
N GLY A 52 26.49 -18.82 3.41
CA GLY A 52 26.46 -20.23 3.05
C GLY A 52 27.57 -21.09 3.68
N PRO A 53 28.84 -20.65 3.71
CA PRO A 53 29.92 -21.39 4.37
C PRO A 53 29.65 -21.67 5.85
N VAL A 54 29.00 -20.75 6.58
CA VAL A 54 28.64 -20.98 7.99
C VAL A 54 27.51 -21.99 8.11
N LEU A 55 26.50 -21.89 7.25
CA LEU A 55 25.40 -22.86 7.23
C LEU A 55 25.87 -24.28 6.92
N SER A 56 26.88 -24.44 6.06
CA SER A 56 27.44 -25.76 5.73
C SER A 56 28.16 -26.45 6.88
N GLN A 57 28.51 -25.72 7.95
CA GLN A 57 29.07 -26.29 9.18
C GLN A 57 27.99 -26.83 10.11
N SER A 58 26.72 -26.51 9.86
CA SER A 58 25.58 -27.07 10.60
C SER A 58 25.35 -28.53 10.20
N PRO A 59 25.09 -29.45 11.14
CA PRO A 59 24.64 -30.80 10.82
C PRO A 59 23.23 -30.83 10.20
N SER A 60 22.50 -29.72 10.23
CA SER A 60 21.17 -29.59 9.62
C SER A 60 20.98 -28.19 9.01
N PRO A 61 21.61 -27.89 7.85
CA PRO A 61 21.53 -26.57 7.22
C PRO A 61 20.10 -26.16 6.83
N ASP A 62 19.28 -27.14 6.44
CA ASP A 62 17.91 -26.91 5.97
C ASP A 62 16.92 -26.51 7.08
N GLN A 63 17.32 -26.60 8.35
CA GLN A 63 16.48 -26.16 9.47
C GLN A 63 16.28 -24.63 9.50
N PHE A 64 17.16 -23.87 8.84
CA PHE A 64 17.13 -22.42 8.83
C PHE A 64 16.43 -21.90 7.57
N THR A 65 15.19 -21.43 7.73
CA THR A 65 14.44 -20.82 6.62
C THR A 65 15.05 -19.48 6.21
N ARG A 66 14.87 -19.07 4.95
CA ARG A 66 15.31 -17.75 4.44
C ARG A 66 14.80 -16.61 5.31
N SER A 67 13.50 -16.64 5.65
CA SER A 67 12.86 -15.59 6.45
C SER A 67 13.48 -15.47 7.84
N HIS A 68 13.76 -16.61 8.50
CA HIS A 68 14.40 -16.63 9.81
C HIS A 68 15.83 -16.07 9.78
N LEU A 69 16.61 -16.41 8.76
CA LEU A 69 17.97 -15.89 8.60
C LEU A 69 17.97 -14.37 8.42
N LEU A 70 17.15 -13.86 7.49
CA LEU A 70 17.09 -12.44 7.17
C LEU A 70 16.51 -11.59 8.33
N SER A 71 15.58 -12.12 9.11
CA SER A 71 15.01 -11.39 10.26
C SER A 71 16.05 -11.15 11.36
N ILE A 72 16.90 -12.14 11.65
CA ILE A 72 18.00 -11.98 12.62
C ILE A 72 19.04 -10.99 12.07
N TYR A 73 19.41 -11.12 10.80
CA TYR A 73 20.32 -10.20 10.13
C TYR A 73 19.86 -8.75 10.26
N HIS A 74 18.63 -8.45 9.87
CA HIS A 74 18.07 -7.09 9.93
C HIS A 74 18.10 -6.51 11.35
N SER A 75 17.74 -7.32 12.36
CA SER A 75 17.77 -6.90 13.76
C SER A 75 19.18 -6.50 14.21
N LEU A 76 20.19 -7.31 13.85
CA LEU A 76 21.58 -7.06 14.21
C LEU A 76 22.17 -5.88 13.45
N GLU A 77 21.88 -5.78 12.14
CA GLU A 77 22.33 -4.68 11.29
C GLU A 77 21.81 -3.35 11.82
N HIS A 78 20.50 -3.25 12.04
CA HIS A 78 19.87 -2.03 12.55
C HIS A 78 20.44 -1.63 13.92
N ALA A 79 20.62 -2.60 14.83
CA ALA A 79 21.23 -2.36 16.14
C ALA A 79 22.69 -1.88 16.03
N GLN A 80 23.43 -2.31 15.01
CA GLN A 80 24.81 -1.88 14.79
C GLN A 80 24.87 -0.50 14.12
N GLN A 81 24.00 -0.20 13.16
CA GLN A 81 23.90 1.11 12.50
C GLN A 81 23.58 2.23 13.50
N SER A 82 22.76 1.96 14.52
CA SER A 82 22.45 2.96 15.56
C SER A 82 23.64 3.29 16.47
N GLN A 83 24.66 2.43 16.50
CA GLN A 83 25.87 2.59 17.32
C GLN A 83 27.08 3.07 16.52
N THR A 84 27.01 3.05 15.18
CA THR A 84 28.15 3.34 14.31
C THR A 84 27.80 4.44 13.31
N PRO A 85 28.39 5.65 13.42
CA PRO A 85 28.20 6.70 12.44
C PRO A 85 28.71 6.27 11.06
N ALA A 86 27.89 6.44 10.02
CA ALA A 86 28.23 6.05 8.65
C ALA A 86 29.46 6.79 8.08
N SER A 87 29.81 7.96 8.62
CA SER A 87 30.99 8.74 8.21
C SER A 87 32.32 8.05 8.56
N GLU A 88 32.32 7.24 9.61
CA GLU A 88 33.53 6.66 10.20
C GLU A 88 33.66 5.16 9.93
N TRP A 89 32.55 4.48 9.67
CA TRP A 89 32.50 3.02 9.54
C TRP A 89 32.15 2.56 8.13
N PRO A 90 33.04 1.82 7.44
CA PRO A 90 32.69 1.09 6.23
C PRO A 90 31.55 0.11 6.49
N TYR A 91 30.67 -0.06 5.49
CA TYR A 91 29.55 -0.99 5.62
C TYR A 91 30.03 -2.45 5.68
N SER A 92 31.16 -2.76 5.04
CA SER A 92 31.83 -4.06 5.20
C SER A 92 32.22 -4.34 6.65
N ASP A 93 32.67 -3.33 7.40
CA ASP A 93 33.10 -3.50 8.79
C ASP A 93 31.90 -3.66 9.72
N LEU A 94 30.79 -3.00 9.39
CA LEU A 94 29.50 -3.23 10.04
C LEU A 94 29.06 -4.69 9.89
N LEU A 95 29.06 -5.20 8.66
CA LEU A 95 28.71 -6.60 8.36
C LEU A 95 29.65 -7.59 9.06
N ALA A 96 30.97 -7.33 9.04
CA ALA A 96 31.95 -8.15 9.74
C ALA A 96 31.71 -8.17 11.27
N THR A 97 31.25 -7.06 11.83
CA THR A 97 30.97 -6.93 13.27
C THR A 97 29.73 -7.72 13.69
N ILE A 98 28.68 -7.73 12.88
CA ILE A 98 27.44 -8.45 13.21
C ILE A 98 27.54 -9.95 12.94
N HIS A 99 28.42 -10.38 12.04
CA HIS A 99 28.59 -11.79 11.65
C HIS A 99 28.72 -12.76 12.83
N PRO A 100 29.67 -12.61 13.78
CA PRO A 100 29.78 -13.53 14.91
C PRO A 100 28.53 -13.51 15.82
N ARG A 101 27.82 -12.38 15.93
CA ARG A 101 26.57 -12.28 16.71
C ARG A 101 25.44 -13.05 16.03
N TRP A 102 25.37 -12.97 14.71
CA TRP A 102 24.39 -13.71 13.91
C TRP A 102 24.60 -15.21 14.06
N VAL A 103 25.84 -15.67 13.88
CA VAL A 103 26.22 -17.08 14.04
C VAL A 103 25.90 -17.60 15.45
N THR A 104 26.24 -16.82 16.48
CA THR A 104 25.90 -17.15 17.88
C THR A 104 24.40 -17.30 18.09
N ARG A 105 23.58 -16.42 17.51
CA ARG A 105 22.11 -16.45 17.66
C ARG A 105 21.46 -17.64 16.96
N LEU A 106 22.14 -18.25 16.00
CA LEU A 106 21.75 -19.49 15.34
C LEU A 106 22.29 -20.75 16.06
N GLY A 107 23.03 -20.59 17.16
CA GLY A 107 23.63 -21.71 17.91
C GLY A 107 24.77 -22.40 17.15
N LEU A 108 25.43 -21.69 16.22
CA LEU A 108 26.51 -22.23 15.40
C LEU A 108 27.89 -21.86 15.97
N PRO A 109 28.96 -22.61 15.62
CA PRO A 109 30.32 -22.31 16.07
C PRO A 109 30.77 -20.92 15.67
N ALA A 110 31.41 -20.18 16.59
CA ALA A 110 31.85 -18.82 16.33
C ALA A 110 32.84 -18.76 15.15
N PRO A 111 32.67 -17.82 14.20
CA PRO A 111 33.57 -17.68 13.08
C PRO A 111 34.91 -17.07 13.54
N SER A 112 35.97 -17.37 12.80
CA SER A 112 37.24 -16.65 12.90
C SER A 112 37.09 -15.18 12.52
N LYS A 113 38.08 -14.37 12.90
CA LYS A 113 38.13 -12.96 12.51
C LYS A 113 38.19 -12.82 11.00
N GLU A 114 39.00 -13.66 10.34
CA GLU A 114 39.20 -13.67 8.90
C GLU A 114 37.91 -14.06 8.15
N GLU A 115 37.12 -15.01 8.67
CA GLU A 115 35.81 -15.35 8.10
C GLU A 115 34.83 -14.19 8.19
N SER A 116 34.84 -13.46 9.31
CA SER A 116 33.97 -12.30 9.51
C SER A 116 34.34 -11.13 8.61
N VAL A 117 35.64 -10.89 8.39
CA VAL A 117 36.13 -9.92 7.41
C VAL A 117 35.67 -10.30 6.00
N ARG A 118 35.85 -11.57 5.58
CA ARG A 118 35.38 -12.04 4.26
C ARG A 118 33.87 -11.91 4.09
N PHE A 119 33.10 -12.21 5.13
CA PHE A 119 31.65 -12.02 5.11
C PHE A 119 31.30 -10.54 4.88
N GLY A 120 31.97 -9.63 5.58
CA GLY A 120 31.75 -8.19 5.41
C GLY A 120 32.12 -7.65 4.03
N GLU A 121 33.24 -8.09 3.48
CA GLU A 121 33.68 -7.71 2.13
C GLU A 121 32.76 -8.22 1.01
N SER A 122 31.91 -9.22 1.31
CA SER A 122 31.02 -9.83 0.32
C SER A 122 30.03 -8.85 -0.32
N VAL A 123 29.68 -7.75 0.37
CA VAL A 123 28.75 -6.71 -0.14
C VAL A 123 29.17 -6.18 -1.52
N GLY A 124 30.48 -6.11 -1.77
CA GLY A 124 31.02 -5.67 -3.07
C GLY A 124 30.80 -6.66 -4.22
N SER A 125 30.45 -7.91 -3.91
CA SER A 125 30.28 -9.01 -4.86
C SER A 125 28.84 -9.51 -5.02
N TRP A 126 27.88 -8.87 -4.33
CA TRP A 126 26.48 -9.28 -4.41
C TRP A 126 25.93 -9.07 -5.83
N PRO A 127 25.16 -10.03 -6.36
CA PRO A 127 24.71 -10.00 -7.75
C PRO A 127 23.67 -8.92 -7.98
N ALA A 128 23.67 -8.31 -9.16
CA ALA A 128 22.58 -7.47 -9.63
C ALA A 128 21.45 -8.33 -10.18
N PHE A 129 20.21 -7.81 -10.21
CA PHE A 129 19.14 -8.51 -10.92
C PHE A 129 19.50 -8.62 -12.41
N PRO A 130 19.17 -9.73 -13.10
CA PRO A 130 19.69 -10.01 -14.45
C PRO A 130 19.41 -8.94 -15.51
N ASP A 131 18.35 -8.15 -15.36
CA ASP A 131 17.93 -7.09 -16.28
C ASP A 131 18.39 -5.68 -15.88
N THR A 132 19.10 -5.55 -14.75
CA THR A 132 19.47 -4.26 -14.14
C THR A 132 20.30 -3.38 -15.09
N VAL A 133 21.43 -3.89 -15.57
CA VAL A 133 22.36 -3.08 -16.39
C VAL A 133 21.71 -2.64 -17.71
N ASP A 134 20.92 -3.52 -18.34
CA ASP A 134 20.20 -3.19 -19.57
C ASP A 134 19.07 -2.18 -19.33
N ALA A 135 18.37 -2.28 -18.20
CA ALA A 135 17.37 -1.30 -17.79
C ALA A 135 18.00 0.08 -17.55
N LEU A 136 19.12 0.14 -16.82
CA LEU A 136 19.87 1.38 -16.57
C LEU A 136 20.36 2.01 -17.88
N ARG A 137 20.95 1.22 -18.80
CA ARG A 137 21.33 1.71 -20.13
C ARG A 137 20.16 2.29 -20.91
N ARG A 138 18.99 1.66 -20.85
CA ARG A 138 17.79 2.18 -21.52
C ARG A 138 17.28 3.47 -20.89
N LEU A 139 17.27 3.55 -19.56
CA LEU A 139 16.79 4.72 -18.82
C LEU A 139 17.72 5.93 -18.95
N SER A 140 19.05 5.71 -18.99
CA SER A 140 20.06 6.75 -19.15
C SER A 140 19.94 7.56 -20.45
N LYS A 141 19.20 7.04 -21.45
CA LYS A 141 18.87 7.77 -22.68
C LYS A 141 17.87 8.92 -22.46
N TYR A 142 17.13 8.89 -21.35
CA TYR A 142 16.02 9.80 -21.09
C TYR A 142 16.19 10.60 -19.80
N TYR A 143 16.88 10.04 -18.81
CA TYR A 143 17.02 10.63 -17.48
C TYR A 143 18.46 10.62 -17.01
N LYS A 144 18.81 11.56 -16.14
CA LYS A 144 19.99 11.44 -15.29
C LYS A 144 19.77 10.33 -14.27
N LEU A 145 20.68 9.38 -14.16
CA LEU A 145 20.55 8.27 -13.21
C LEU A 145 21.55 8.48 -12.07
N VAL A 146 21.03 8.58 -10.84
CA VAL A 146 21.82 8.82 -9.63
C VAL A 146 21.65 7.67 -8.66
N GLY A 147 22.75 7.22 -8.06
CA GLY A 147 22.72 6.26 -6.95
C GLY A 147 22.64 6.97 -5.60
N LEU A 148 21.70 6.57 -4.75
CA LEU A 148 21.67 6.90 -3.33
C LEU A 148 21.75 5.58 -2.55
N SER A 149 22.81 5.37 -1.77
CA SER A 149 23.14 4.05 -1.25
C SER A 149 23.53 4.05 0.23
N ASN A 150 23.04 3.06 0.98
CA ASN A 150 23.34 2.91 2.43
C ASN A 150 24.72 2.31 2.73
N VAL A 151 25.56 2.09 1.72
CA VAL A 151 26.93 1.58 1.90
C VAL A 151 27.96 2.72 1.88
N ASP A 152 29.26 2.39 1.93
CA ASP A 152 30.35 3.32 1.65
C ASP A 152 30.87 3.25 0.20
N ARG A 153 31.73 4.22 -0.19
CA ARG A 153 32.27 4.30 -1.56
C ARG A 153 33.04 3.07 -2.01
N GLU A 154 33.79 2.41 -1.12
CA GLU A 154 34.61 1.27 -1.52
C GLU A 154 33.73 0.04 -1.76
N SER A 155 32.75 -0.22 -0.91
CA SER A 155 31.72 -1.24 -1.15
C SER A 155 30.97 -0.99 -2.46
N PHE A 156 30.51 0.24 -2.68
CA PHE A 156 29.83 0.60 -3.92
C PHE A 156 30.73 0.44 -5.16
N ARG A 157 32.00 0.88 -5.08
CA ARG A 157 32.97 0.77 -6.19
C ARG A 157 33.14 -0.68 -6.63
N LYS A 158 33.31 -1.61 -5.68
CA LYS A 158 33.42 -3.05 -5.96
C LYS A 158 32.15 -3.59 -6.64
N THR A 159 30.96 -3.20 -6.17
CA THR A 159 29.69 -3.57 -6.81
C THR A 159 29.58 -3.00 -8.24
N ASN A 160 30.05 -1.77 -8.46
CA ASN A 160 30.03 -1.12 -9.76
C ASN A 160 31.01 -1.76 -10.76
N GLU A 161 32.17 -2.20 -10.28
CA GLU A 161 33.16 -2.93 -11.09
C GLU A 161 32.79 -4.40 -11.33
N GLY A 162 31.95 -4.96 -10.45
CA GLY A 162 31.45 -6.34 -10.51
C GLY A 162 30.06 -6.44 -11.13
N SER A 163 29.04 -6.51 -10.29
CA SER A 163 27.69 -6.88 -10.73
C SER A 163 26.95 -5.80 -11.53
N LEU A 164 27.36 -4.54 -11.43
CA LEU A 164 26.85 -3.44 -12.26
C LEU A 164 27.83 -3.04 -13.38
N GLN A 165 28.81 -3.89 -13.69
CA GLN A 165 29.83 -3.61 -14.69
C GLN A 165 29.22 -3.16 -16.03
N GLY A 166 29.81 -2.11 -16.61
CA GLY A 166 29.40 -1.59 -17.91
C GLY A 166 28.20 -0.65 -17.86
N PHE A 167 27.88 -0.10 -16.68
CA PHE A 167 27.05 1.08 -16.50
C PHE A 167 27.73 2.08 -15.55
N GLU A 168 27.62 3.38 -15.83
CA GLU A 168 28.15 4.45 -15.00
C GLU A 168 27.01 5.41 -14.63
N PHE A 169 26.82 5.64 -13.33
CA PHE A 169 25.82 6.61 -12.85
C PHE A 169 26.32 8.04 -13.06
N ASP A 170 25.40 8.96 -13.37
CA ASP A 170 25.74 10.39 -13.50
C ASP A 170 26.25 10.98 -12.18
N SER A 171 25.75 10.46 -11.04
CA SER A 171 26.23 10.79 -9.69
C SER A 171 25.94 9.66 -8.70
N VAL A 172 26.73 9.56 -7.63
CA VAL A 172 26.51 8.60 -6.55
C VAL A 172 26.73 9.28 -5.20
N THR A 173 25.74 9.15 -4.33
CA THR A 173 25.78 9.56 -2.93
C THR A 173 25.69 8.31 -2.05
N THR A 174 26.64 8.17 -1.14
CA THR A 174 26.72 7.04 -0.20
C THR A 174 26.43 7.51 1.22
N ALA A 175 26.01 6.62 2.11
CA ALA A 175 25.78 6.93 3.52
C ALA A 175 27.04 7.53 4.18
N ARG A 176 28.23 7.13 3.71
CA ARG A 176 29.51 7.69 4.15
C ARG A 176 29.73 9.13 3.72
N ASP A 177 29.30 9.51 2.52
CA ASP A 177 29.37 10.91 2.05
C ASP A 177 28.51 11.82 2.93
N VAL A 178 27.36 11.31 3.37
CA VAL A 178 26.37 12.08 4.15
C VAL A 178 26.68 12.03 5.66
N GLY A 179 27.32 10.95 6.12
CA GLY A 179 27.53 10.66 7.55
C GLY A 179 26.28 10.12 8.25
N SER A 180 25.34 9.54 7.50
CA SER A 180 24.12 8.94 8.05
C SER A 180 23.59 7.81 7.16
N TYR A 181 22.92 6.82 7.73
CA TYR A 181 22.16 5.84 6.96
C TYR A 181 20.73 6.33 6.73
N ARG A 182 20.14 6.02 5.57
CA ARG A 182 18.68 6.14 5.41
C ARG A 182 18.00 5.26 6.48
N PRO A 183 16.86 5.66 7.07
CA PRO A 183 15.90 6.69 6.61
C PRO A 183 16.16 8.13 7.07
N ASP A 184 17.36 8.45 7.57
CA ASP A 184 17.70 9.84 7.91
C ASP A 184 17.55 10.76 6.68
N LEU A 185 16.82 11.87 6.83
CA LEU A 185 16.50 12.81 5.76
C LEU A 185 17.73 13.48 5.15
N ARG A 186 18.82 13.59 5.93
CA ARG A 186 20.09 14.16 5.48
C ARG A 186 20.59 13.53 4.19
N ASN A 187 20.30 12.24 3.97
CA ASN A 187 20.68 11.52 2.75
C ASN A 187 20.03 12.12 1.50
N PHE A 188 18.74 12.42 1.58
CA PHE A 188 18.00 12.98 0.46
C PHE A 188 18.29 14.47 0.30
N GLU A 189 18.44 15.22 1.38
CA GLU A 189 18.80 16.64 1.32
C GLU A 189 20.18 16.84 0.69
N TYR A 190 21.16 16.04 1.09
CA TYR A 190 22.50 16.06 0.52
C TYR A 190 22.48 15.69 -0.96
N MET A 191 21.81 14.60 -1.32
CA MET A 191 21.66 14.17 -2.71
C MET A 191 20.99 15.26 -3.56
N LEU A 192 19.90 15.85 -3.07
CA LEU A 192 19.19 16.94 -3.75
C LEU A 192 20.06 18.18 -3.97
N GLY A 193 20.87 18.55 -2.97
CA GLY A 193 21.84 19.64 -3.12
C GLY A 193 22.85 19.35 -4.22
N GLN A 194 23.44 18.16 -4.21
CA GLN A 194 24.42 17.72 -5.21
C GLN A 194 23.85 17.71 -6.63
N VAL A 195 22.66 17.14 -6.83
CA VAL A 195 22.05 17.05 -8.16
C VAL A 195 21.53 18.40 -8.65
N GLY A 196 21.05 19.25 -7.72
CA GLY A 196 20.63 20.61 -8.04
C GLY A 196 21.80 21.46 -8.55
N GLU A 197 22.93 21.42 -7.85
CA GLU A 197 24.16 22.12 -8.25
C GLU A 197 24.74 21.56 -9.56
N ARG A 198 24.82 20.23 -9.69
CA ARG A 198 25.50 19.59 -10.82
C ARG A 198 24.68 19.53 -12.11
N PHE A 199 23.36 19.38 -12.01
CA PHE A 199 22.50 19.14 -13.16
C PHE A 199 21.42 20.20 -13.37
N GLY A 200 21.30 21.18 -12.46
CA GLY A 200 20.26 22.20 -12.54
C GLY A 200 18.86 21.60 -12.51
N VAL A 201 18.65 20.55 -11.70
CA VAL A 201 17.34 19.92 -11.51
C VAL A 201 16.73 20.37 -10.19
N GLU A 202 15.44 20.68 -10.23
CA GLU A 202 14.67 21.01 -9.04
C GLU A 202 14.16 19.73 -8.36
N ARG A 203 13.82 19.81 -7.06
CA ARG A 203 13.34 18.65 -6.28
C ARG A 203 12.15 17.94 -6.94
N ALA A 204 11.24 18.71 -7.53
CA ALA A 204 10.06 18.21 -8.25
C ALA A 204 10.40 17.43 -9.55
N GLN A 205 11.65 17.53 -10.04
CA GLN A 205 12.14 16.85 -11.24
C GLN A 205 12.94 15.58 -10.91
N VAL A 206 13.05 15.24 -9.62
CA VAL A 206 13.68 14.01 -9.13
C VAL A 206 12.59 13.00 -8.77
N LEU A 207 12.71 11.78 -9.30
CA LEU A 207 11.86 10.63 -8.96
C LEU A 207 12.69 9.59 -8.21
N GLN A 208 12.31 9.27 -6.98
CA GLN A 208 12.95 8.19 -6.21
C GLN A 208 12.44 6.84 -6.70
N THR A 209 13.36 6.00 -7.17
CA THR A 209 13.11 4.65 -7.69
C THR A 209 13.75 3.66 -6.72
N ALA A 210 12.97 3.18 -5.76
CA ALA A 210 13.46 2.29 -4.71
C ALA A 210 12.46 1.16 -4.40
N GLN A 211 12.92 0.08 -3.77
CA GLN A 211 12.05 -0.97 -3.23
C GLN A 211 11.61 -0.67 -1.78
N SER A 212 12.50 -0.12 -0.94
CA SER A 212 12.26 -0.02 0.50
C SER A 212 11.35 1.15 0.88
N GLN A 213 10.17 0.87 1.44
CA GLN A 213 9.26 1.91 1.93
C GLN A 213 9.86 2.73 3.08
N PHE A 214 10.46 2.03 4.04
CA PHE A 214 11.04 2.61 5.25
C PHE A 214 12.28 3.46 4.92
N HIS A 215 13.25 2.90 4.20
CA HIS A 215 14.52 3.57 3.94
C HIS A 215 14.42 4.63 2.84
N ASP A 216 13.49 4.51 1.89
CA ASP A 216 13.50 5.37 0.71
C ASP A 216 12.27 6.22 0.53
N HIS A 217 11.11 5.59 0.42
CA HIS A 217 9.92 6.31 -0.03
C HIS A 217 9.44 7.34 0.99
N PHE A 218 9.36 6.96 2.27
CA PHE A 218 8.99 7.89 3.33
C PHE A 218 9.94 9.09 3.50
N PRO A 219 11.27 8.91 3.57
CA PRO A 219 12.19 10.04 3.69
C PRO A 219 12.32 10.87 2.40
N ALA A 220 12.31 10.27 1.21
CA ALA A 220 12.33 10.99 -0.06
C ALA A 220 11.16 11.98 -0.18
N LYS A 221 9.96 11.54 0.20
CA LYS A 221 8.76 12.38 0.20
C LYS A 221 8.88 13.58 1.15
N LYS A 222 9.41 13.36 2.36
CA LYS A 222 9.55 14.40 3.39
C LYS A 222 10.40 15.58 2.90
N VAL A 223 11.32 15.36 1.96
CA VAL A 223 12.16 16.42 1.40
C VAL A 223 11.67 16.95 0.04
N GLY A 224 10.51 16.48 -0.45
CA GLY A 224 9.87 16.97 -1.67
C GLY A 224 10.27 16.22 -2.95
N VAL A 225 10.72 14.97 -2.84
CA VAL A 225 10.92 14.06 -3.99
C VAL A 225 9.63 13.29 -4.24
N ALA A 226 9.23 13.15 -5.51
CA ALA A 226 8.01 12.43 -5.86
C ALA A 226 8.14 10.92 -5.56
N VAL A 227 7.12 10.35 -4.92
CA VAL A 227 6.91 8.91 -4.64
C VAL A 227 5.40 8.63 -4.73
N THR A 228 4.94 7.41 -5.04
CA THR A 228 3.49 7.11 -5.09
C THR A 228 3.18 5.68 -4.65
N TYR A 229 2.13 5.46 -3.83
CA TYR A 229 1.60 4.13 -3.54
C TYR A 229 0.08 4.06 -3.34
N THR A 230 -0.48 3.03 -3.95
CA THR A 230 -1.79 2.36 -3.78
C THR A 230 -1.51 0.86 -3.97
N ALA A 231 -2.47 -0.04 -3.70
CA ALA A 231 -2.32 -1.49 -3.94
C ALA A 231 -1.46 -1.83 -5.19
N ASP A 232 -0.52 -2.77 -5.04
CA ASP A 232 0.54 -3.11 -6.01
C ASP A 232 0.08 -3.13 -7.47
N GLN A 233 -1.12 -3.65 -7.75
CA GLN A 233 -1.66 -3.78 -9.10
C GLN A 233 -1.92 -2.43 -9.79
N PHE A 234 -2.20 -1.36 -9.03
CA PHE A 234 -2.32 0.00 -9.57
C PHE A 234 -0.97 0.69 -9.76
N GLN A 235 0.08 0.16 -9.12
CA GLN A 235 1.47 0.52 -9.38
C GLN A 235 2.06 -0.29 -10.56
N GLY A 236 1.28 -1.19 -11.14
CA GLY A 236 1.70 -2.10 -12.21
C GLY A 236 2.58 -3.26 -11.73
N ILE A 237 2.54 -3.55 -10.43
CA ILE A 237 3.23 -4.67 -9.80
C ILE A 237 2.26 -5.84 -9.67
N TYR A 238 2.65 -7.00 -10.20
CA TYR A 238 1.88 -8.23 -10.11
C TYR A 238 2.80 -9.35 -9.64
N ARG A 239 2.43 -10.01 -8.53
CA ARG A 239 3.22 -11.10 -7.93
C ARG A 239 4.69 -10.69 -7.68
N GLY A 240 4.89 -9.49 -7.15
CA GLY A 240 6.20 -8.93 -6.84
C GLY A 240 7.03 -8.45 -8.05
N LYS A 241 6.49 -8.50 -9.28
CA LYS A 241 7.18 -8.04 -10.49
C LYS A 241 6.50 -6.83 -11.13
N GLN A 242 7.29 -5.84 -11.53
CA GLN A 242 6.82 -4.69 -12.32
C GLN A 242 6.50 -5.12 -13.77
N TYR A 243 5.30 -4.79 -14.26
CA TYR A 243 4.87 -5.05 -15.64
C TYR A 243 4.59 -3.78 -16.44
N HIS A 244 4.12 -2.72 -15.78
CA HIS A 244 3.88 -1.42 -16.40
C HIS A 244 4.05 -0.31 -15.37
N ALA A 245 4.18 0.94 -15.81
CA ALA A 245 4.21 2.08 -14.88
C ALA A 245 2.89 2.21 -14.10
N PRO A 246 2.89 2.86 -12.92
CA PRO A 246 1.66 3.18 -12.20
C PRO A 246 0.66 3.94 -13.08
N ASP A 247 -0.63 3.59 -12.96
CA ASP A 247 -1.70 4.16 -13.80
C ASP A 247 -2.93 4.61 -12.99
N PHE A 248 -2.76 4.91 -11.70
CA PHE A 248 -3.86 5.27 -10.81
C PHE A 248 -4.60 6.54 -11.25
N GLY A 249 -3.90 7.51 -11.86
CA GLY A 249 -4.55 8.69 -12.44
C GLY A 249 -5.52 8.33 -13.58
N GLU A 250 -5.15 7.37 -14.43
CA GLU A 250 -6.03 6.85 -15.47
C GLU A 250 -7.18 6.00 -14.89
N VAL A 251 -6.96 5.29 -13.79
CA VAL A 251 -8.03 4.59 -13.04
C VAL A 251 -9.07 5.61 -12.55
N ILE A 252 -8.63 6.72 -11.96
CA ILE A 252 -9.49 7.82 -11.53
C ILE A 252 -10.26 8.41 -12.72
N ALA A 253 -9.58 8.69 -13.84
CA ALA A 253 -10.23 9.23 -15.03
C ALA A 253 -11.31 8.29 -15.58
N ARG A 254 -11.06 6.98 -15.62
CA ARG A 254 -12.05 5.96 -16.01
C ARG A 254 -13.23 5.92 -15.04
N ALA A 255 -12.98 6.06 -13.74
CA ALA A 255 -14.03 6.11 -12.73
C ALA A 255 -14.94 7.35 -12.90
N HIS A 256 -14.36 8.54 -13.08
CA HIS A 256 -15.13 9.76 -13.34
C HIS A 256 -15.95 9.67 -14.63
N ALA A 257 -15.39 9.08 -15.69
CA ALA A 257 -16.13 8.82 -16.93
C ALA A 257 -17.35 7.89 -16.74
N ARG A 258 -17.43 7.21 -15.59
CA ARG A 258 -18.56 6.36 -15.17
C ARG A 258 -19.36 6.91 -14.02
N ASN A 259 -19.23 8.20 -13.75
CA ASN A 259 -19.91 8.91 -12.67
C ASN A 259 -19.52 8.43 -11.28
N CYS A 260 -18.38 7.74 -11.12
CA CYS A 260 -17.79 7.46 -9.82
C CYS A 260 -16.91 8.65 -9.42
N HIS A 261 -17.39 9.51 -8.53
CA HIS A 261 -16.72 10.79 -8.21
C HIS A 261 -15.94 10.78 -6.91
N LYS A 262 -16.27 9.87 -6.00
CA LYS A 262 -15.71 9.82 -4.66
C LYS A 262 -15.17 8.41 -4.41
N MET A 263 -13.99 8.35 -3.80
CA MET A 263 -13.26 7.12 -3.48
C MET A 263 -12.75 7.16 -2.06
N VAL A 264 -13.12 6.18 -1.23
CA VAL A 264 -12.49 6.01 0.09
C VAL A 264 -11.38 4.98 -0.04
N LEU A 265 -10.15 5.42 0.18
CA LEU A 265 -8.96 4.57 0.20
C LEU A 265 -8.88 3.83 1.53
N THR A 266 -9.02 2.52 1.48
CA THR A 266 -8.97 1.69 2.67
C THR A 266 -7.53 1.53 3.18
N THR A 267 -7.34 1.81 4.47
CA THR A 267 -6.08 1.63 5.17
C THR A 267 -6.11 0.32 5.95
N MET A 268 -5.08 -0.51 5.77
CA MET A 268 -4.94 -1.81 6.45
C MET A 268 -3.81 -1.82 7.49
N THR A 269 -2.88 -0.86 7.45
CA THR A 269 -1.75 -0.70 8.38
C THR A 269 -1.36 0.77 8.49
N LEU A 270 -0.65 1.16 9.56
CA LEU A 270 -0.12 2.53 9.71
C LEU A 270 0.84 2.94 8.57
N PRO A 271 1.80 2.10 8.12
CA PRO A 271 2.57 2.39 6.90
C PRO A 271 1.71 2.66 5.67
N GLY A 272 0.66 1.85 5.45
CA GLY A 272 -0.31 2.05 4.37
C GLY A 272 -1.11 3.34 4.51
N ALA A 273 -1.37 3.80 5.74
CA ALA A 273 -2.08 5.06 6.00
C ALA A 273 -1.33 6.28 5.44
N TYR A 274 0.00 6.32 5.60
CA TYR A 274 0.82 7.40 5.05
C TYR A 274 0.73 7.47 3.52
N GLN A 275 0.59 6.33 2.85
CA GLN A 275 0.45 6.20 1.40
C GLN A 275 -0.93 6.67 0.94
N ASN A 276 -2.00 6.20 1.59
CA ASN A 276 -3.35 6.65 1.30
C ASN A 276 -3.48 8.17 1.50
N LEU A 277 -2.79 8.74 2.48
CA LEU A 277 -2.78 10.19 2.72
C LEU A 277 -2.17 10.98 1.54
N GLU A 278 -1.12 10.49 0.90
CA GLU A 278 -0.56 11.18 -0.29
C GLU A 278 -1.53 11.14 -1.45
N VAL A 279 -2.15 10.00 -1.71
CA VAL A 279 -3.12 9.87 -2.79
C VAL A 279 -4.35 10.75 -2.53
N ALA A 280 -4.87 10.74 -1.29
CA ALA A 280 -5.97 11.61 -0.89
C ALA A 280 -5.60 13.10 -1.02
N ARG A 281 -4.35 13.48 -0.75
CA ARG A 281 -3.87 14.86 -0.96
C ARG A 281 -3.61 15.21 -2.42
N GLN A 282 -3.26 14.23 -3.25
CA GLN A 282 -3.07 14.41 -4.70
C GLN A 282 -4.41 14.58 -5.42
N TYR A 283 -5.44 13.89 -4.96
CA TYR A 283 -6.79 13.93 -5.53
C TYR A 283 -7.82 14.32 -4.45
N PRO A 284 -7.75 15.53 -3.85
CA PRO A 284 -8.54 15.90 -2.67
C PRO A 284 -10.05 15.97 -2.93
N ASP A 285 -10.45 16.21 -4.17
CA ASP A 285 -11.86 16.25 -4.58
C ASP A 285 -12.43 14.85 -4.89
N THR A 286 -11.57 13.83 -4.98
CA THR A 286 -11.97 12.46 -5.35
C THR A 286 -11.69 11.47 -4.24
N CYS A 287 -10.52 11.53 -3.61
CA CYS A 287 -10.01 10.52 -2.70
C CYS A 287 -10.02 11.01 -1.24
N THR A 288 -10.64 10.21 -0.39
CA THR A 288 -10.52 10.26 1.08
C THR A 288 -9.91 8.96 1.57
N MET A 289 -9.70 8.82 2.88
CA MET A 289 -9.08 7.61 3.44
C MET A 289 -9.71 7.19 4.77
N THR A 290 -9.51 5.92 5.11
CA THR A 290 -9.75 5.38 6.46
C THR A 290 -8.43 5.30 7.25
N LEU A 291 -8.48 5.04 8.55
CA LEU A 291 -7.29 4.72 9.37
C LEU A 291 -7.59 3.59 10.36
N GLY A 292 -6.82 2.51 10.30
CA GLY A 292 -6.95 1.33 11.16
C GLY A 292 -5.95 0.25 10.76
N VAL A 293 -5.96 -0.85 11.51
CA VAL A 293 -5.18 -2.05 11.24
C VAL A 293 -6.14 -3.22 11.01
N HIS A 294 -6.04 -3.79 9.81
CA HIS A 294 -6.86 -4.92 9.37
C HIS A 294 -6.56 -6.18 10.20
N PRO A 295 -7.52 -7.10 10.40
CA PRO A 295 -7.30 -8.37 11.11
C PRO A 295 -6.07 -9.16 10.62
N TYR A 296 -5.79 -9.20 9.31
CA TYR A 296 -4.57 -9.83 8.77
C TYR A 296 -3.25 -9.29 9.35
N HIS A 297 -3.25 -8.01 9.75
CA HIS A 297 -2.09 -7.30 10.26
C HIS A 297 -2.17 -7.11 11.77
N ALA A 298 -3.11 -7.77 12.46
CA ALA A 298 -3.31 -7.63 13.90
C ALA A 298 -2.03 -7.94 14.71
N ALA A 299 -1.26 -8.93 14.29
CA ALA A 299 0.02 -9.27 14.93
C ALA A 299 1.07 -8.15 14.83
N GLU A 300 1.01 -7.30 13.78
CA GLU A 300 1.97 -6.21 13.58
C GLU A 300 1.86 -5.11 14.64
N ILE A 301 0.67 -4.94 15.24
CA ILE A 301 0.46 -4.02 16.37
C ILE A 301 1.40 -4.35 17.52
N TYR A 302 1.66 -5.64 17.76
CA TYR A 302 2.45 -6.12 18.89
C TYR A 302 3.91 -6.39 18.53
N ALA A 303 4.27 -6.29 17.25
CA ALA A 303 5.64 -6.43 16.78
C ALA A 303 6.47 -5.15 17.04
N GLU A 304 5.81 -4.00 17.18
CA GLU A 304 6.45 -2.70 17.41
C GLU A 304 5.89 -2.02 18.67
N GLU A 305 6.77 -1.62 19.58
CA GLU A 305 6.35 -0.90 20.79
C GLU A 305 5.70 0.45 20.44
N GLY A 306 4.52 0.70 21.01
CA GLY A 306 3.79 1.96 20.84
C GLY A 306 3.09 2.12 19.48
N TYR A 307 2.90 1.05 18.71
CA TYR A 307 2.24 1.10 17.40
C TYR A 307 0.87 1.79 17.45
N LEU A 308 -0.03 1.35 18.36
CA LEU A 308 -1.36 1.95 18.50
C LEU A 308 -1.31 3.41 18.95
N SER A 309 -0.34 3.78 19.80
CA SER A 309 -0.14 5.18 20.19
C SER A 309 0.22 6.05 18.98
N LYS A 310 1.13 5.57 18.11
CA LYS A 310 1.50 6.28 16.87
C LYS A 310 0.33 6.39 15.91
N LEU A 311 -0.47 5.33 15.75
CA LEU A 311 -1.68 5.33 14.93
C LEU A 311 -2.71 6.33 15.46
N ARG A 312 -2.94 6.33 16.78
CA ARG A 312 -3.82 7.27 17.48
C ARG A 312 -3.37 8.71 17.30
N GLU A 313 -2.09 9.02 17.53
CA GLU A 313 -1.55 10.37 17.35
C GLU A 313 -1.69 10.85 15.89
N PHE A 314 -1.38 9.98 14.93
CA PHE A 314 -1.53 10.28 13.51
C PHE A 314 -2.99 10.59 13.14
N GLY A 315 -3.94 9.76 13.58
CA GLY A 315 -5.36 9.98 13.30
C GLY A 315 -5.93 11.23 13.95
N LEU A 316 -5.57 11.51 15.20
CA LEU A 316 -6.02 12.73 15.90
C LEU A 316 -5.48 13.99 15.23
N LYS A 317 -4.23 13.95 14.77
CA LYS A 317 -3.62 15.04 13.99
C LYS A 317 -4.36 15.26 12.67
N LEU A 318 -4.63 14.22 11.91
CA LEU A 318 -5.37 14.33 10.64
C LEU A 318 -6.79 14.86 10.86
N ARG A 319 -7.49 14.33 11.87
CA ARG A 319 -8.87 14.75 12.20
C ARG A 319 -8.96 16.24 12.54
N ALA A 320 -7.90 16.82 13.09
CA ALA A 320 -7.83 18.25 13.42
C ALA A 320 -7.60 19.16 12.19
N GLU A 321 -7.29 18.61 11.01
CA GLU A 321 -7.14 19.38 9.77
C GLU A 321 -8.51 19.90 9.28
N GLU A 322 -8.59 21.17 8.87
CA GLU A 322 -9.83 21.81 8.38
C GLU A 322 -10.48 21.01 7.24
N LYS A 323 -9.64 20.50 6.31
CA LYS A 323 -10.04 19.62 5.22
C LYS A 323 -9.41 18.24 5.37
N SER A 324 -9.61 17.61 6.52
CA SER A 324 -9.11 16.26 6.79
C SER A 324 -9.54 15.25 5.71
N PRO A 325 -8.64 14.50 5.06
CA PRO A 325 -9.00 13.39 4.19
C PRO A 325 -9.42 12.14 4.96
N LEU A 326 -9.22 12.10 6.29
CA LEU A 326 -9.58 10.98 7.15
C LEU A 326 -11.09 11.02 7.46
N VAL A 327 -11.85 10.09 6.89
CA VAL A 327 -13.33 10.08 6.96
C VAL A 327 -13.91 8.94 7.81
N ALA A 328 -13.13 7.91 8.09
CA ALA A 328 -13.54 6.77 8.91
C ALA A 328 -12.37 6.16 9.68
N PHE A 329 -12.66 5.49 10.80
CA PHE A 329 -11.69 4.68 11.52
C PHE A 329 -11.90 3.19 11.16
N GLY A 330 -10.89 2.57 10.59
CA GLY A 330 -10.94 1.28 9.92
C GLY A 330 -9.87 1.18 8.81
N GLU A 331 -9.59 0.03 8.24
CA GLU A 331 -10.34 -1.22 8.35
C GLU A 331 -9.97 -1.99 9.61
N ILE A 332 -10.96 -2.25 10.48
CA ILE A 332 -10.78 -3.02 11.73
C ILE A 332 -11.88 -4.07 11.85
N GLY A 333 -11.62 -5.17 12.56
CA GLY A 333 -12.61 -6.21 12.78
C GLY A 333 -11.97 -7.59 12.85
N LEU A 334 -12.67 -8.61 12.33
CA LEU A 334 -12.28 -10.02 12.44
C LEU A 334 -12.38 -10.75 11.09
N ASP A 335 -11.39 -11.57 10.78
CA ASP A 335 -11.37 -12.48 9.62
C ASP A 335 -10.85 -13.86 10.06
N TYR A 336 -11.76 -14.83 10.19
CA TYR A 336 -11.45 -16.19 10.62
C TYR A 336 -11.12 -17.15 9.46
N VAL A 337 -11.06 -16.65 8.21
CA VAL A 337 -10.63 -17.45 7.06
C VAL A 337 -9.11 -17.52 6.98
N TYR A 338 -8.40 -16.47 7.39
CA TYR A 338 -6.93 -16.35 7.25
C TYR A 338 -6.19 -16.32 8.60
N LEU A 339 -6.49 -17.30 9.46
CA LEU A 339 -5.90 -17.40 10.80
C LEU A 339 -4.38 -17.65 10.81
N GLU A 340 -3.79 -18.04 9.67
CA GLU A 340 -2.34 -18.16 9.55
C GLU A 340 -1.61 -16.81 9.53
N ARG A 341 -2.34 -15.70 9.32
CA ARG A 341 -1.80 -14.33 9.36
C ARG A 341 -1.79 -13.76 10.78
N ALA A 342 -2.88 -13.98 11.51
CA ALA A 342 -3.04 -13.67 12.92
C ALA A 342 -4.13 -14.57 13.48
N ASP A 343 -3.86 -15.23 14.61
CA ASP A 343 -4.84 -16.10 15.28
C ASP A 343 -6.04 -15.30 15.84
N GLU A 344 -7.11 -16.00 16.19
CA GLU A 344 -8.36 -15.41 16.69
C GLU A 344 -8.11 -14.51 17.90
N GLU A 345 -7.31 -14.97 18.87
CA GLU A 345 -7.03 -14.22 20.10
C GLU A 345 -6.35 -12.88 19.79
N THR A 346 -5.35 -12.90 18.90
CA THR A 346 -4.62 -11.71 18.45
C THR A 346 -5.55 -10.75 17.72
N GLN A 347 -6.41 -11.24 16.82
CA GLN A 347 -7.38 -10.43 16.11
C GLN A 347 -8.41 -9.79 17.06
N GLN A 348 -9.01 -10.57 17.95
CA GLN A 348 -9.99 -10.07 18.91
C GLN A 348 -9.38 -9.04 19.87
N ARG A 349 -8.15 -9.27 20.34
CA ARG A 349 -7.43 -8.31 21.17
C ARG A 349 -7.18 -7.01 20.40
N ALA A 350 -6.67 -7.10 19.17
CA ALA A 350 -6.41 -5.94 18.33
C ALA A 350 -7.71 -5.17 18.01
N PHE A 351 -8.82 -5.87 17.80
CA PHE A 351 -10.11 -5.24 17.54
C PHE A 351 -10.60 -4.45 18.77
N ARG A 352 -10.52 -5.02 19.98
CA ARG A 352 -10.86 -4.32 21.24
C ARG A 352 -10.00 -3.07 21.44
N GLU A 353 -8.67 -3.22 21.34
CA GLU A 353 -7.74 -2.10 21.55
C GLU A 353 -7.92 -0.99 20.49
N GLN A 354 -8.27 -1.35 19.25
CA GLN A 354 -8.59 -0.36 18.22
C GLN A 354 -9.97 0.28 18.42
N LEU A 355 -10.96 -0.41 18.97
CA LEU A 355 -12.24 0.19 19.35
C LEU A 355 -12.07 1.24 20.46
N ASP A 356 -11.13 1.04 21.40
CA ASP A 356 -10.79 2.08 22.38
C ASP A 356 -10.28 3.36 21.68
N VAL A 357 -9.39 3.22 20.70
CA VAL A 357 -8.93 4.35 19.86
C VAL A 357 -10.10 4.96 19.08
N ALA A 358 -11.00 4.13 18.53
CA ALA A 358 -12.16 4.60 17.78
C ALA A 358 -13.08 5.49 18.62
N VAL A 359 -13.26 5.16 19.91
CA VAL A 359 -14.03 5.99 20.85
C VAL A 359 -13.39 7.36 21.02
N GLU A 360 -12.08 7.47 21.00
CA GLU A 360 -11.41 8.78 21.03
C GLU A 360 -11.53 9.52 19.70
N MET A 361 -11.51 8.79 18.58
CA MET A 361 -11.57 9.33 17.22
C MET A 361 -12.95 9.85 16.82
N GLN A 362 -14.04 9.31 17.36
CA GLN A 362 -15.42 9.74 17.05
C GLN A 362 -15.68 9.89 15.53
N LEU A 363 -15.06 9.01 14.74
CA LEU A 363 -15.28 8.82 13.32
C LEU A 363 -16.27 7.66 13.12
N PRO A 364 -16.99 7.58 11.99
CA PRO A 364 -17.72 6.36 11.65
C PRO A 364 -16.71 5.21 11.52
N LEU A 365 -17.14 4.01 11.83
CA LEU A 365 -16.30 2.83 11.69
C LEU A 365 -16.32 2.30 10.25
N PHE A 366 -15.20 1.76 9.80
CA PHE A 366 -15.11 0.96 8.58
C PHE A 366 -14.67 -0.45 8.98
N LEU A 367 -15.60 -1.39 8.94
CA LEU A 367 -15.58 -2.64 9.71
C LEU A 367 -15.48 -3.86 8.82
N HIS A 368 -14.53 -4.74 9.12
CA HIS A 368 -14.33 -6.02 8.43
C HIS A 368 -14.92 -7.16 9.26
N VAL A 369 -15.72 -8.01 8.63
CA VAL A 369 -16.17 -9.25 9.26
C VAL A 369 -16.23 -10.38 8.24
N ARG A 370 -15.58 -11.50 8.56
CA ARG A 370 -15.61 -12.71 7.75
C ARG A 370 -15.54 -13.96 8.62
N GLU A 371 -16.56 -14.80 8.51
CA GLU A 371 -16.72 -16.04 9.31
C GLU A 371 -16.57 -15.84 10.82
N ALA A 372 -16.84 -14.63 11.31
CA ALA A 372 -16.57 -14.20 12.69
C ALA A 372 -17.70 -13.32 13.27
N CYS A 373 -18.93 -13.43 12.74
CA CYS A 373 -20.00 -12.48 13.04
C CYS A 373 -20.44 -12.49 14.51
N GLU A 374 -20.49 -13.66 15.15
CA GLU A 374 -20.87 -13.77 16.56
C GLU A 374 -19.88 -13.04 17.47
N ASP A 375 -18.59 -13.39 17.39
CA ASP A 375 -17.53 -12.73 18.16
C ASP A 375 -17.42 -11.24 17.84
N PHE A 376 -17.60 -10.87 16.57
CA PHE A 376 -17.61 -9.48 16.15
C PHE A 376 -18.71 -8.68 16.89
N VAL A 377 -19.93 -9.21 16.91
CA VAL A 377 -21.07 -8.58 17.59
C VAL A 377 -20.84 -8.50 19.09
N ASP A 378 -20.34 -9.57 19.70
CA ASP A 378 -20.09 -9.63 21.14
C ASP A 378 -19.01 -8.63 21.57
N ILE A 379 -17.96 -8.45 20.74
CA ILE A 379 -16.89 -7.50 21.00
C ILE A 379 -17.35 -6.06 20.83
N ILE A 380 -18.05 -5.73 19.74
CA ILE A 380 -18.41 -4.33 19.43
C ILE A 380 -19.64 -3.85 20.22
N GLY A 381 -20.53 -4.75 20.64
CA GLY A 381 -21.77 -4.43 21.34
C GLY A 381 -21.60 -3.48 22.54
N PRO A 382 -20.67 -3.74 23.46
CA PRO A 382 -20.39 -2.85 24.59
C PRO A 382 -19.90 -1.43 24.20
N TYR A 383 -19.37 -1.25 22.99
CA TYR A 383 -18.85 0.04 22.51
C TYR A 383 -19.90 0.91 21.83
N LEU A 384 -21.03 0.34 21.38
CA LEU A 384 -22.01 1.06 20.54
C LEU A 384 -22.51 2.36 21.19
N ALA A 385 -22.76 2.36 22.50
CA ALA A 385 -23.20 3.55 23.24
C ALA A 385 -22.16 4.69 23.22
N ARG A 386 -20.87 4.37 23.02
CA ARG A 386 -19.74 5.32 22.95
C ARG A 386 -19.37 5.68 21.49
N LEU A 387 -19.99 5.02 20.51
CA LEU A 387 -19.72 5.16 19.07
C LEU A 387 -21.01 5.55 18.31
N PRO A 388 -21.58 6.74 18.57
CA PRO A 388 -22.93 7.11 18.09
C PRO A 388 -23.02 7.30 16.57
N ARG A 389 -21.88 7.39 15.87
CA ARG A 389 -21.84 7.55 14.41
C ARG A 389 -22.04 6.23 13.65
N GLY A 390 -22.07 5.09 14.36
CA GLY A 390 -22.17 3.78 13.76
C GLY A 390 -20.98 3.49 12.84
N GLY A 391 -21.24 2.80 11.73
CA GLY A 391 -20.22 2.47 10.76
C GLY A 391 -20.77 1.65 9.59
N LEU A 392 -19.87 1.37 8.66
CA LEU A 392 -20.10 0.50 7.52
C LEU A 392 -19.42 -0.84 7.78
N VAL A 393 -20.17 -1.93 7.72
CA VAL A 393 -19.61 -3.28 7.56
C VAL A 393 -19.34 -3.48 6.08
N HIS A 394 -18.06 -3.40 5.72
CA HIS A 394 -17.67 -3.40 4.32
C HIS A 394 -17.49 -4.82 3.78
N SER A 395 -17.52 -4.96 2.46
CA SER A 395 -17.38 -6.20 1.70
C SER A 395 -18.13 -7.39 2.28
N PHE A 396 -19.35 -7.14 2.76
CA PHE A 396 -20.10 -8.14 3.50
C PHE A 396 -20.49 -9.31 2.60
N ALA A 397 -20.08 -10.51 3.02
CA ALA A 397 -20.35 -11.77 2.32
C ALA A 397 -21.00 -12.81 3.25
N GLY A 398 -21.57 -12.37 4.38
CA GLY A 398 -22.31 -13.24 5.29
C GLY A 398 -23.76 -13.47 4.85
N THR A 399 -24.49 -14.16 5.71
CA THR A 399 -25.90 -14.51 5.53
C THR A 399 -26.83 -13.31 5.62
N ARG A 400 -28.06 -13.49 5.13
CA ARG A 400 -29.14 -12.51 5.31
C ARG A 400 -29.41 -12.22 6.79
N GLU A 401 -29.42 -13.24 7.64
CA GLU A 401 -29.71 -13.12 9.07
C GLU A 401 -28.63 -12.31 9.80
N GLU A 402 -27.36 -12.55 9.48
CA GLU A 402 -26.24 -11.76 9.99
C GLU A 402 -26.34 -10.30 9.53
N MET A 403 -26.63 -10.06 8.24
CA MET A 403 -26.84 -8.70 7.73
C MET A 403 -27.94 -7.97 8.50
N LEU A 404 -29.10 -8.61 8.70
CA LEU A 404 -30.21 -8.00 9.44
C LEU A 404 -29.87 -7.73 10.91
N ARG A 405 -29.08 -8.61 11.54
CA ARG A 405 -28.55 -8.39 12.90
C ARG A 405 -27.66 -7.15 12.94
N LEU A 406 -26.72 -7.02 12.02
CA LEU A 406 -25.79 -5.88 11.93
C LEU A 406 -26.53 -4.57 11.64
N VAL A 407 -27.49 -4.58 10.71
CA VAL A 407 -28.36 -3.44 10.43
C VAL A 407 -29.20 -3.06 11.66
N GLY A 408 -29.72 -4.05 12.39
CA GLY A 408 -30.47 -3.84 13.64
C GLY A 408 -29.63 -3.20 14.75
N MET A 409 -28.31 -3.38 14.74
CA MET A 409 -27.36 -2.71 15.63
C MET A 409 -27.02 -1.28 15.19
N GLY A 410 -27.56 -0.83 14.05
CA GLY A 410 -27.37 0.53 13.53
C GLY A 410 -26.27 0.67 12.48
N PHE A 411 -25.66 -0.43 12.03
CA PHE A 411 -24.66 -0.40 10.96
C PHE A 411 -25.30 -0.29 9.57
N GLU A 412 -24.51 0.21 8.63
CA GLU A 412 -24.77 0.08 7.19
C GLU A 412 -23.93 -1.08 6.63
N VAL A 413 -24.31 -1.60 5.48
CA VAL A 413 -23.63 -2.74 4.83
C VAL A 413 -23.38 -2.43 3.36
N SER A 414 -22.17 -2.71 2.86
CA SER A 414 -21.85 -2.53 1.45
C SER A 414 -21.97 -3.82 0.63
N VAL A 415 -22.31 -3.63 -0.64
CA VAL A 415 -22.39 -4.70 -1.63
C VAL A 415 -21.32 -4.49 -2.70
N ASN A 416 -20.62 -5.56 -3.06
CA ASN A 416 -19.68 -5.63 -4.19
C ASN A 416 -19.84 -6.93 -4.99
N GLY A 417 -18.93 -7.18 -5.94
CA GLY A 417 -18.98 -8.34 -6.83
C GLY A 417 -19.03 -9.71 -6.14
N VAL A 418 -18.55 -9.84 -4.88
CA VAL A 418 -18.58 -11.08 -4.11
C VAL A 418 -20.02 -11.50 -3.77
N ALA A 419 -20.88 -10.54 -3.44
CA ALA A 419 -22.25 -10.81 -3.00
C ALA A 419 -23.12 -11.49 -4.08
N PHE A 420 -22.69 -11.48 -5.35
CA PHE A 420 -23.45 -12.08 -6.45
C PHE A 420 -23.02 -13.51 -6.82
N ARG A 421 -22.01 -14.06 -6.15
CA ARG A 421 -21.44 -15.39 -6.49
C ARG A 421 -22.34 -16.54 -6.05
N GLU A 422 -23.02 -16.38 -4.91
CA GLU A 422 -23.80 -17.45 -4.28
C GLU A 422 -25.24 -17.01 -3.99
N GLU A 423 -26.17 -17.97 -3.88
CA GLU A 423 -27.60 -17.65 -3.65
C GLU A 423 -27.80 -16.88 -2.35
N GLU A 424 -27.01 -17.20 -1.33
CA GLU A 424 -27.13 -16.57 -0.02
C GLU A 424 -26.76 -15.08 -0.08
N GLY A 425 -25.73 -14.72 -0.84
CA GLY A 425 -25.41 -13.32 -1.14
C GLY A 425 -26.53 -12.62 -1.93
N LEU A 426 -27.14 -13.31 -2.91
CA LEU A 426 -28.30 -12.75 -3.64
C LEU A 426 -29.49 -12.49 -2.71
N ARG A 427 -29.76 -13.39 -1.75
CA ARG A 427 -30.80 -13.20 -0.73
C ARG A 427 -30.49 -12.02 0.18
N MET A 428 -29.25 -11.89 0.64
CA MET A 428 -28.81 -10.75 1.43
C MET A 428 -29.03 -9.43 0.68
N VAL A 429 -28.67 -9.36 -0.62
CA VAL A 429 -28.86 -8.16 -1.45
C VAL A 429 -30.35 -7.81 -1.67
N ARG A 430 -31.22 -8.83 -1.81
CA ARG A 430 -32.67 -8.59 -1.91
C ARG A 430 -33.22 -7.91 -0.66
N ASP A 431 -32.69 -8.27 0.50
CA ASP A 431 -33.30 -7.92 1.79
C ASP A 431 -32.63 -6.75 2.52
N ILE A 432 -31.41 -6.34 2.15
CA ILE A 432 -30.77 -5.15 2.73
C ILE A 432 -31.64 -3.90 2.52
N PRO A 433 -32.00 -3.15 3.58
CA PRO A 433 -32.77 -1.92 3.43
C PRO A 433 -32.02 -0.87 2.60
N LEU A 434 -32.70 -0.15 1.71
CA LEU A 434 -32.06 0.85 0.84
C LEU A 434 -31.40 1.99 1.64
N ASP A 435 -31.96 2.38 2.78
CA ASP A 435 -31.41 3.39 3.69
C ASP A 435 -30.19 2.90 4.49
N ARG A 436 -29.83 1.61 4.34
CA ARG A 436 -28.69 0.96 4.99
C ARG A 436 -27.71 0.34 4.00
N LEU A 437 -27.97 0.47 2.70
CA LEU A 437 -27.15 -0.04 1.61
C LEU A 437 -26.06 0.97 1.24
N GLN A 438 -24.83 0.50 1.11
CA GLN A 438 -23.77 1.17 0.36
C GLN A 438 -23.28 0.29 -0.81
N LEU A 439 -22.58 0.89 -1.75
CA LEU A 439 -21.98 0.18 -2.89
C LEU A 439 -20.48 0.35 -2.89
N GLU A 440 -19.76 -0.70 -3.27
CA GLU A 440 -18.32 -0.65 -3.42
C GLU A 440 -17.82 -1.58 -4.53
N THR A 441 -16.56 -1.39 -4.91
CA THR A 441 -15.89 -2.30 -5.86
C THR A 441 -14.88 -3.21 -5.19
N ASP A 442 -14.33 -2.78 -4.05
CA ASP A 442 -13.20 -3.41 -3.39
C ASP A 442 -11.95 -3.57 -4.32
N ALA A 443 -11.85 -2.68 -5.32
CA ALA A 443 -10.81 -2.76 -6.34
C ALA A 443 -9.40 -2.69 -5.74
N PRO A 444 -8.44 -3.55 -6.18
CA PRO A 444 -8.44 -4.29 -7.44
C PRO A 444 -9.12 -5.68 -7.41
N TRP A 445 -9.77 -6.03 -6.30
CA TRP A 445 -10.39 -7.34 -6.08
C TRP A 445 -11.87 -7.36 -6.47
N CYS A 446 -12.55 -8.45 -6.16
CA CYS A 446 -14.02 -8.53 -6.18
C CYS A 446 -14.66 -8.15 -7.52
N GLU A 447 -14.02 -8.56 -8.63
CA GLU A 447 -14.59 -8.41 -9.97
C GLU A 447 -15.99 -9.03 -10.01
N LEU A 448 -16.95 -8.25 -10.53
CA LEU A 448 -18.32 -8.72 -10.76
C LEU A 448 -18.31 -9.65 -11.97
N LEU A 449 -18.53 -10.94 -11.73
CA LEU A 449 -18.60 -11.95 -12.77
C LEU A 449 -20.01 -11.92 -13.39
N VAL A 450 -20.07 -11.71 -14.70
CA VAL A 450 -21.35 -11.69 -15.43
C VAL A 450 -21.81 -13.12 -15.68
N GLU A 451 -22.59 -13.65 -14.74
CA GLU A 451 -23.16 -14.99 -14.78
C GLU A 451 -24.69 -14.94 -14.97
N ASP A 452 -25.30 -16.06 -15.37
CA ASP A 452 -26.74 -16.15 -15.71
C ASP A 452 -27.68 -15.56 -14.65
N ARG A 453 -27.28 -15.61 -13.38
CA ARG A 453 -28.07 -15.13 -12.23
C ARG A 453 -28.26 -13.62 -12.20
N ILE A 454 -27.31 -12.86 -12.76
CA ILE A 454 -27.35 -11.38 -12.78
C ILE A 454 -27.23 -10.79 -14.19
N ALA A 455 -26.85 -11.58 -15.19
CA ALA A 455 -26.72 -11.14 -16.58
C ALA A 455 -27.98 -10.42 -17.12
N PRO A 456 -29.23 -10.85 -16.80
CA PRO A 456 -30.44 -10.11 -17.22
C PRO A 456 -30.48 -8.68 -16.70
N PHE A 457 -29.94 -8.41 -15.50
CA PHE A 457 -29.96 -7.09 -14.88
C PHE A 457 -28.88 -6.16 -15.42
N LEU A 458 -27.90 -6.68 -16.17
CA LEU A 458 -26.80 -5.92 -16.75
C LEU A 458 -27.06 -5.53 -18.21
N GLN A 459 -28.25 -5.85 -18.74
CA GLN A 459 -28.65 -5.41 -20.07
C GLN A 459 -28.67 -3.87 -20.13
N GLY A 460 -28.00 -3.30 -21.14
CA GLY A 460 -27.86 -1.85 -21.28
C GLY A 460 -26.74 -1.22 -20.43
N ALA A 461 -25.95 -2.00 -19.69
CA ALA A 461 -24.77 -1.49 -19.01
C ALA A 461 -23.79 -0.90 -20.03
N ARG A 462 -23.28 0.31 -19.76
CA ARG A 462 -22.28 0.96 -20.62
C ARG A 462 -21.03 0.08 -20.73
N ASP A 463 -20.51 -0.17 -21.94
CA ASP A 463 -19.33 -1.01 -22.18
C ASP A 463 -18.14 -0.63 -21.29
N LEU A 464 -17.42 -1.57 -20.68
CA LEU A 464 -16.20 -1.24 -19.95
C LEU A 464 -15.08 -0.81 -20.91
N PRO A 465 -14.15 0.03 -20.45
CA PRO A 465 -12.91 0.28 -21.17
C PRO A 465 -12.22 -1.05 -21.55
N PRO A 466 -11.56 -1.13 -22.73
CA PRO A 466 -10.87 -2.35 -23.14
C PRO A 466 -9.88 -2.82 -22.08
N ALA A 467 -9.77 -4.13 -21.89
CA ALA A 467 -8.86 -4.73 -20.91
C ALA A 467 -7.81 -5.63 -21.56
N ARG A 468 -6.54 -5.48 -21.15
CA ARG A 468 -5.40 -6.31 -21.61
C ARG A 468 -4.77 -7.07 -20.45
N LYS A 469 -4.08 -8.18 -20.74
CA LYS A 469 -3.26 -8.86 -19.73
C LYS A 469 -2.18 -7.88 -19.23
N HIS A 470 -1.82 -7.92 -17.94
CA HIS A 470 -0.82 -7.01 -17.35
C HIS A 470 0.50 -6.96 -18.15
N GLY A 471 0.98 -8.09 -18.68
CA GLY A 471 2.19 -8.13 -19.53
C GLY A 471 2.03 -7.58 -20.95
N ARG A 472 0.84 -7.11 -21.33
CA ARG A 472 0.54 -6.40 -22.58
C ARG A 472 -0.28 -5.14 -22.29
N PHE A 473 -0.04 -4.53 -21.14
CA PHE A 473 -0.74 -3.33 -20.72
C PHE A 473 -0.57 -2.22 -21.76
N ALA A 474 -1.67 -1.50 -22.01
CA ALA A 474 -1.69 -0.33 -22.85
C ALA A 474 -2.27 0.82 -22.02
N ARG A 475 -1.56 1.95 -21.98
CA ARG A 475 -1.99 3.10 -21.18
C ARG A 475 -3.38 3.57 -21.61
N GLY A 476 -4.22 3.90 -20.63
CA GLY A 476 -5.63 4.24 -20.84
C GLY A 476 -6.58 3.05 -20.92
N GLN A 477 -6.09 1.81 -21.03
CA GLN A 477 -6.88 0.58 -20.95
C GLN A 477 -6.86 -0.02 -19.54
N MET A 478 -7.85 -0.85 -19.23
CA MET A 478 -7.88 -1.63 -18.00
C MET A 478 -6.91 -2.81 -18.06
N VAL A 479 -6.63 -3.40 -16.90
CA VAL A 479 -5.90 -4.68 -16.81
C VAL A 479 -6.88 -5.82 -16.54
N LYS A 480 -6.81 -6.89 -17.34
CA LYS A 480 -7.61 -8.11 -17.15
C LYS A 480 -7.35 -8.71 -15.77
N GLY A 481 -8.42 -8.95 -15.01
CA GLY A 481 -8.38 -9.48 -13.65
C GLY A 481 -7.96 -8.44 -12.59
N ARG A 482 -7.86 -7.16 -12.95
CA ARG A 482 -7.73 -6.04 -12.00
C ARG A 482 -9.03 -5.25 -12.03
N ASN A 483 -9.87 -5.40 -11.02
CA ASN A 483 -11.09 -4.61 -10.90
C ASN A 483 -10.75 -3.12 -10.70
N GLU A 484 -11.70 -2.24 -11.01
CA GLU A 484 -11.52 -0.78 -10.90
C GLU A 484 -12.83 -0.10 -10.51
N SER A 485 -12.76 1.07 -9.88
CA SER A 485 -13.95 1.83 -9.44
C SER A 485 -14.92 2.19 -10.56
N CYS A 486 -14.48 2.18 -11.83
CA CYS A 486 -15.37 2.38 -12.98
C CYS A 486 -16.39 1.25 -13.18
N THR A 487 -16.28 0.12 -12.48
CA THR A 487 -17.23 -1.00 -12.55
C THR A 487 -18.41 -0.85 -11.59
N ILE A 488 -18.41 0.14 -10.70
CA ILE A 488 -19.43 0.32 -9.65
C ILE A 488 -20.87 0.40 -10.18
N GLU A 489 -21.07 0.97 -11.38
CA GLU A 489 -22.37 1.02 -12.04
C GLU A 489 -22.98 -0.37 -12.21
N ARG A 490 -22.17 -1.39 -12.50
CA ARG A 490 -22.65 -2.76 -12.68
C ARG A 490 -23.11 -3.39 -11.37
N VAL A 491 -22.42 -3.05 -10.27
CA VAL A 491 -22.87 -3.44 -8.92
C VAL A 491 -24.23 -2.82 -8.64
N ALA A 492 -24.40 -1.52 -8.90
CA ALA A 492 -25.68 -0.82 -8.73
C ALA A 492 -26.81 -1.44 -9.57
N MET A 493 -26.54 -1.79 -10.84
CA MET A 493 -27.51 -2.45 -11.72
C MET A 493 -27.91 -3.84 -11.22
N ALA A 494 -26.95 -4.65 -10.78
CA ALA A 494 -27.24 -5.97 -10.21
C ALA A 494 -28.10 -5.88 -8.94
N VAL A 495 -27.78 -4.92 -8.05
CA VAL A 495 -28.61 -4.64 -6.86
C VAL A 495 -30.02 -4.20 -7.26
N ALA A 496 -30.16 -3.24 -8.17
CA ALA A 496 -31.46 -2.75 -8.63
C ALA A 496 -32.33 -3.87 -9.19
N GLY A 497 -31.75 -4.72 -10.05
CA GLY A 497 -32.43 -5.87 -10.63
C GLY A 497 -32.88 -6.91 -9.59
N LEU A 498 -32.03 -7.23 -8.61
CA LEU A 498 -32.38 -8.17 -7.54
C LEU A 498 -33.48 -7.63 -6.63
N LYS A 499 -33.45 -6.33 -6.33
CA LYS A 499 -34.42 -5.68 -5.44
C LYS A 499 -35.73 -5.31 -6.14
N GLY A 500 -35.77 -5.34 -7.48
CA GLY A 500 -36.95 -4.93 -8.25
C GLY A 500 -37.25 -3.43 -8.20
N VAL A 501 -36.21 -2.60 -8.02
CA VAL A 501 -36.31 -1.13 -8.00
C VAL A 501 -35.48 -0.52 -9.13
N SER A 502 -35.61 0.78 -9.37
CA SER A 502 -34.83 1.43 -10.43
C SER A 502 -33.34 1.58 -10.05
N LEU A 503 -32.47 1.64 -11.07
CA LEU A 503 -31.06 1.97 -10.88
C LEU A 503 -30.87 3.33 -10.17
N GLN A 504 -31.73 4.30 -10.48
CA GLN A 504 -31.69 5.62 -9.89
C GLN A 504 -31.95 5.57 -8.38
N GLU A 505 -32.97 4.83 -7.93
CA GLU A 505 -33.28 4.66 -6.51
C GLU A 505 -32.10 4.04 -5.73
N VAL A 506 -31.46 3.01 -6.28
CA VAL A 506 -30.27 2.39 -5.67
C VAL A 506 -29.10 3.36 -5.62
N ALA A 507 -28.82 4.05 -6.73
CA ALA A 507 -27.71 5.00 -6.81
C ALA A 507 -27.88 6.18 -5.85
N GLU A 508 -29.10 6.74 -5.76
CA GLU A 508 -29.42 7.85 -4.86
C GLU A 508 -29.35 7.44 -3.39
N ALA A 509 -29.90 6.27 -3.05
CA ALA A 509 -29.84 5.74 -1.70
C ALA A 509 -28.39 5.48 -1.27
N ALA A 510 -27.63 4.73 -2.07
CA ALA A 510 -26.23 4.43 -1.78
C ALA A 510 -25.36 5.68 -1.68
N TRP A 511 -25.53 6.65 -2.61
CA TRP A 511 -24.84 7.93 -2.55
C TRP A 511 -25.19 8.70 -1.27
N GLY A 512 -26.48 8.85 -0.96
CA GLY A 512 -26.95 9.57 0.22
C GLY A 512 -26.45 8.97 1.53
N ASN A 513 -26.49 7.65 1.65
CA ASN A 513 -25.99 6.92 2.81
C ASN A 513 -24.49 7.16 3.02
N SER A 514 -23.72 7.04 1.94
CA SER A 514 -22.27 7.17 1.99
C SER A 514 -21.81 8.60 2.28
N VAL A 515 -22.46 9.59 1.65
CA VAL A 515 -22.18 11.00 1.89
C VAL A 515 -22.47 11.38 3.34
N ARG A 516 -23.58 10.88 3.90
CA ARG A 516 -23.95 11.07 5.31
C ARG A 516 -22.96 10.38 6.25
N MET A 517 -22.64 9.11 6.00
CA MET A 517 -21.74 8.30 6.83
C MET A 517 -20.36 8.97 6.93
N PHE A 518 -19.76 9.29 5.78
CA PHE A 518 -18.38 9.74 5.67
C PHE A 518 -18.21 11.27 5.64
N GLY A 519 -19.29 12.04 5.74
CA GLY A 519 -19.23 13.51 5.76
C GLY A 519 -18.66 14.11 4.48
N LEU A 520 -19.13 13.63 3.32
CA LEU A 520 -18.60 14.00 2.01
C LEU A 520 -19.33 15.19 1.36
N GLU A 521 -20.28 15.81 2.07
CA GLU A 521 -21.03 16.98 1.58
C GLU A 521 -20.10 18.18 1.36
N GLY A 522 -20.25 18.85 0.20
CA GLY A 522 -19.48 20.06 -0.12
C GLY A 522 -17.99 19.85 -0.39
N ARG A 523 -17.54 18.59 -0.45
CA ARG A 523 -16.18 18.21 -0.86
C ARG A 523 -16.11 17.88 -2.34
#